data_AF-A0A832K0N2-F1
#
_entry.id   AF-A0A832K0N2-F1
#
_cell.length_a   1.000
_cell.length_b   1.000
_cell.length_c   1.000
_cell.angle_alpha   90.00
_cell.angle_beta   90.00
_cell.angle_gamma   90.00
#
_symmetry.space_group_name_H-M   'P 1'
#
loop_
_entity.id
_entity.type
_entity.pdbx_description
1 polymer ?
#
loop_
_entity_poly.entity_id
_entity_poly.type
_entity_poly.pdbx_seq_one_letter_code
_entity_poly.pdbx_strand_id
1 'polypeptide(L)'
;MKKVLLTLAAVACAASVFAQGTVVFNNRVTGTLITHVYLGGNSQLAGNGPTDLPAGSTAWGAQFVPLAGSGYTAALLAGPDLLQANPTTTFRTGTGAGFLAGTTVTLQGVAKDAPSAQMQMVAWDNKGGTITDWTAAKAAWQAGQIAAGASPIFTVASIGGDFNVPPYMTGLQSFNIYLIPEPSTFALAGLGAAALMIFRRRK
;
A
#
# COMPACT_ATOMS: atom_id res chain seq x y z
N MET A 1 -36.58 -6.26 -33.35
CA MET A 1 -36.92 -5.60 -32.07
C MET A 1 -36.40 -6.35 -30.85
N LYS A 2 -36.76 -7.62 -30.61
CA LYS A 2 -36.27 -8.42 -29.45
C LYS A 2 -34.74 -8.53 -29.36
N LYS A 3 -34.06 -8.73 -30.49
CA LYS A 3 -32.58 -8.84 -30.55
C LYS A 3 -31.85 -7.53 -30.25
N VAL A 4 -32.45 -6.39 -30.62
CA VAL A 4 -31.88 -5.04 -30.41
C VAL A 4 -32.01 -4.63 -28.94
N LEU A 5 -33.14 -4.94 -28.29
CA LEU A 5 -33.34 -4.69 -26.86
C LEU A 5 -32.35 -5.50 -26.00
N LEU A 6 -32.06 -6.76 -26.37
CA LEU A 6 -31.06 -7.57 -25.66
C LEU A 6 -29.64 -7.03 -25.83
N THR A 7 -29.28 -6.53 -27.01
CA THR A 7 -27.94 -5.95 -27.23
C THR A 7 -27.78 -4.63 -26.50
N LEU A 8 -28.81 -3.78 -26.46
CA LEU A 8 -28.76 -2.53 -25.69
C LEU A 8 -28.65 -2.78 -24.19
N ALA A 9 -29.38 -3.77 -23.66
CA ALA A 9 -29.29 -4.16 -22.25
C ALA A 9 -27.91 -4.72 -21.89
N ALA A 10 -27.33 -5.57 -22.76
CA ALA A 10 -25.98 -6.11 -22.55
C ALA A 10 -24.89 -5.02 -22.61
N VAL A 11 -25.01 -4.05 -23.51
CA VAL A 11 -24.07 -2.91 -23.62
C VAL A 11 -24.22 -1.94 -22.45
N ALA A 12 -25.44 -1.69 -21.95
CA ALA A 12 -25.67 -0.86 -20.77
C ALA A 12 -25.10 -1.51 -19.48
N CYS A 13 -25.26 -2.82 -19.32
CA CYS A 13 -24.64 -3.58 -18.22
C CYS A 13 -23.10 -3.62 -18.31
N ALA A 14 -22.54 -3.62 -19.53
CA ALA A 14 -21.09 -3.58 -19.74
C ALA A 14 -20.49 -2.17 -19.55
N ALA A 15 -21.25 -1.10 -19.84
CA ALA A 15 -20.78 0.28 -19.64
C ALA A 15 -20.60 0.65 -18.16
N SER A 16 -21.43 0.10 -17.26
CA SER A 16 -21.25 0.25 -15.80
C SER A 16 -19.96 -0.39 -15.26
N VAL A 17 -19.32 -1.29 -16.02
CA VAL A 17 -18.04 -1.93 -15.66
C VAL A 17 -16.83 -1.01 -15.88
N PHE A 18 -16.97 0.11 -16.60
CA PHE A 18 -15.84 1.00 -16.94
C PHE A 18 -15.80 2.34 -16.18
N ALA A 19 -16.82 2.67 -15.39
CA ALA A 19 -16.83 3.93 -14.64
C ALA A 19 -16.15 3.75 -13.27
N GLN A 20 -14.84 3.94 -13.23
CA GLN A 20 -14.03 3.78 -12.02
C GLN A 20 -13.95 5.07 -11.22
N GLY A 21 -14.03 4.92 -9.90
CA GLY A 21 -13.89 6.03 -8.97
C GLY A 21 -12.45 6.53 -8.86
N THR A 22 -12.28 7.75 -8.36
CA THR A 22 -10.95 8.37 -8.22
C THR A 22 -10.73 8.93 -6.82
N VAL A 23 -9.45 9.02 -6.42
CA VAL A 23 -8.99 9.57 -5.13
C VAL A 23 -7.70 10.34 -5.33
N VAL A 24 -7.49 11.41 -4.56
CA VAL A 24 -6.19 12.08 -4.50
C VAL A 24 -5.22 11.25 -3.67
N PHE A 25 -4.27 10.61 -4.35
CA PHE A 25 -3.20 9.85 -3.73
C PHE A 25 -2.07 10.79 -3.30
N ASN A 26 -2.28 11.43 -2.15
CA ASN A 26 -1.31 12.29 -1.49
C ASN A 26 -1.43 12.15 0.03
N ASN A 27 -0.31 11.90 0.70
CA ASN A 27 -0.24 11.72 2.15
C ASN A 27 0.11 13.03 2.91
N ARG A 28 0.21 14.16 2.19
CA ARG A 28 0.37 15.49 2.77
C ARG A 28 -0.56 16.51 2.12
N VAL A 29 -1.59 16.88 2.86
CA VAL A 29 -2.59 17.88 2.53
C VAL A 29 -2.78 18.77 3.75
N THR A 30 -2.28 20.01 3.66
CA THR A 30 -2.32 20.98 4.76
C THR A 30 -3.75 21.15 5.28
N GLY A 31 -3.94 20.97 6.58
CA GLY A 31 -5.24 21.10 7.24
C GLY A 31 -6.17 19.89 7.10
N THR A 32 -5.77 18.83 6.38
CA THR A 32 -6.60 17.62 6.21
C THR A 32 -5.88 16.35 6.68
N LEU A 33 -4.67 16.11 6.21
CA LEU A 33 -3.91 14.88 6.47
C LEU A 33 -2.42 15.15 6.35
N ILE A 34 -1.64 14.72 7.32
CA ILE A 34 -0.17 14.69 7.23
C ILE A 34 0.24 13.34 7.80
N THR A 35 0.78 12.48 6.95
CA THR A 35 1.33 11.18 7.35
C THR A 35 2.62 10.94 6.58
N HIS A 36 3.51 10.15 7.17
CA HIS A 36 4.82 9.86 6.62
C HIS A 36 4.97 8.36 6.41
N VAL A 37 5.75 8.00 5.38
CA VAL A 37 6.24 6.64 5.21
C VAL A 37 7.72 6.60 5.53
N TYR A 38 8.10 5.68 6.42
CA TYR A 38 9.47 5.52 6.88
C TYR A 38 10.10 4.23 6.35
N LEU A 39 11.41 4.19 6.26
CA LEU A 39 12.22 2.96 6.21
C LEU A 39 12.79 2.71 7.59
N GLY A 40 12.74 1.46 8.05
CA GLY A 40 13.47 1.02 9.23
C GLY A 40 12.63 0.16 10.16
N GLY A 41 13.20 -0.17 11.33
CA GLY A 41 12.63 -1.14 12.25
C GLY A 41 12.76 -2.59 11.77
N ASN A 42 12.34 -3.53 12.62
CA ASN A 42 12.41 -4.98 12.36
C ASN A 42 11.02 -5.62 12.18
N SER A 43 9.97 -4.80 12.25
CA SER A 43 8.58 -5.22 12.15
C SER A 43 7.73 -4.06 11.61
N GLN A 44 6.51 -4.39 11.19
CA GLN A 44 5.54 -3.38 10.82
C GLN A 44 5.16 -2.55 12.06
N LEU A 45 5.25 -1.24 11.92
CA LEU A 45 4.74 -0.23 12.83
C LEU A 45 3.83 0.70 12.04
N ALA A 46 2.72 1.08 12.64
CA ALA A 46 1.81 2.06 12.09
C ALA A 46 1.23 2.94 13.20
N GLY A 47 0.87 4.16 12.84
CA GLY A 47 0.28 5.14 13.72
C GLY A 47 0.94 6.50 13.56
N ASN A 48 0.15 7.53 13.84
CA ASN A 48 0.57 8.90 13.65
C ASN A 48 1.54 9.33 14.76
N GLY A 49 2.59 10.05 14.38
CA GLY A 49 3.48 10.72 15.31
C GLY A 49 2.95 12.09 15.76
N PRO A 50 3.68 12.78 16.64
CA PRO A 50 3.28 14.09 17.15
C PRO A 50 3.22 15.20 16.08
N THR A 51 3.93 15.03 14.96
CA THR A 51 3.99 15.99 13.85
C THR A 51 3.07 15.64 12.68
N ASP A 52 2.34 14.54 12.79
CA ASP A 52 1.33 14.12 11.82
C ASP A 52 0.00 14.86 12.04
N LEU A 53 -0.92 14.71 11.09
CA LEU A 53 -2.29 15.23 11.17
C LEU A 53 -3.27 14.13 10.75
N PRO A 54 -4.17 13.65 11.64
CA PRO A 54 -4.26 14.02 13.05
C PRO A 54 -3.01 13.62 13.85
N ALA A 55 -2.63 14.44 14.82
CA ALA A 55 -1.47 14.15 15.67
C ALA A 55 -1.72 12.87 16.47
N GLY A 56 -0.69 12.04 16.60
CA GLY A 56 -0.71 10.82 17.40
C GLY A 56 0.48 10.72 18.34
N SER A 57 0.66 9.55 18.93
CA SER A 57 1.69 9.27 19.95
C SER A 57 2.78 8.30 19.49
N THR A 58 2.75 7.85 18.23
CA THR A 58 3.74 6.88 17.72
C THR A 58 5.13 7.51 17.70
N ALA A 59 6.06 6.89 18.42
CA ALA A 59 7.44 7.34 18.53
C ALA A 59 8.26 6.87 17.31
N TRP A 60 8.37 7.75 16.31
CA TRP A 60 9.28 7.57 15.18
C TRP A 60 10.71 7.94 15.58
N GLY A 61 11.40 7.01 16.25
CA GLY A 61 12.78 7.15 16.71
C GLY A 61 13.83 7.17 15.59
N ALA A 62 15.11 7.30 15.97
CA ALA A 62 16.24 7.46 15.03
C ALA A 62 16.43 6.29 14.05
N GLN A 63 15.89 5.11 14.35
CA GLN A 63 15.90 3.95 13.46
C GLN A 63 14.97 4.07 12.25
N PHE A 64 14.10 5.10 12.21
CA PHE A 64 13.14 5.33 11.14
C PHE A 64 13.55 6.55 10.31
N VAL A 65 13.79 6.34 9.02
CA VAL A 65 14.20 7.38 8.08
C VAL A 65 13.07 7.60 7.07
N PRO A 66 12.56 8.83 6.88
CA PRO A 66 11.51 9.09 5.89
C PRO A 66 11.94 8.64 4.49
N LEU A 67 11.07 7.94 3.76
CA LEU A 67 11.37 7.48 2.40
C LEU A 67 11.58 8.65 1.44
N ALA A 68 12.57 8.56 0.56
CA ALA A 68 12.90 9.65 -0.35
C ALA A 68 13.21 9.16 -1.77
N GLY A 69 12.74 9.92 -2.76
CA GLY A 69 13.08 9.73 -4.17
C GLY A 69 12.39 8.57 -4.86
N SER A 70 12.90 8.23 -6.05
CA SER A 70 12.32 7.28 -6.99
C SER A 70 12.77 5.82 -6.83
N GLY A 71 13.70 5.54 -5.89
CA GLY A 71 14.07 4.16 -5.54
C GLY A 71 12.98 3.40 -4.76
N TYR A 72 11.93 4.11 -4.35
CA TYR A 72 10.77 3.56 -3.67
C TYR A 72 9.51 3.88 -4.46
N THR A 73 8.57 2.94 -4.47
CA THR A 73 7.26 3.10 -5.10
C THR A 73 6.18 2.95 -4.05
N ALA A 74 5.11 3.72 -4.21
CA ALA A 74 3.90 3.60 -3.44
C ALA A 74 2.70 3.38 -4.37
N ALA A 75 1.75 2.59 -3.89
CA ALA A 75 0.48 2.36 -4.56
C ALA A 75 -0.66 2.39 -3.54
N LEU A 76 -1.87 2.62 -4.05
CA LEU A 76 -3.09 2.49 -3.28
C LEU A 76 -3.77 1.20 -3.70
N LEU A 77 -4.17 0.39 -2.74
CA LEU A 77 -5.04 -0.76 -2.93
C LEU A 77 -6.46 -0.35 -2.54
N ALA A 78 -7.47 -0.75 -3.29
CA ALA A 78 -8.84 -0.31 -3.03
C ALA A 78 -9.90 -1.38 -3.32
N GLY A 79 -11.07 -1.19 -2.72
CA GLY A 79 -12.23 -2.06 -2.89
C GLY A 79 -12.18 -3.31 -2.01
N PRO A 80 -13.17 -4.21 -2.16
CA PRO A 80 -13.26 -5.43 -1.34
C PRO A 80 -12.07 -6.37 -1.52
N ASP A 81 -11.51 -6.41 -2.73
CA ASP A 81 -10.39 -7.28 -3.09
C ASP A 81 -9.01 -6.59 -2.97
N LEU A 82 -8.98 -5.33 -2.51
CA LEU A 82 -7.76 -4.52 -2.40
C LEU A 82 -6.91 -4.54 -3.69
N LEU A 83 -7.57 -4.23 -4.81
CA LEU A 83 -6.92 -4.16 -6.12
C LEU A 83 -6.05 -2.91 -6.23
N GLN A 84 -4.91 -3.03 -6.89
CA GLN A 84 -4.00 -1.91 -7.09
C GLN A 84 -4.63 -0.84 -8.01
N ALA A 85 -4.73 0.38 -7.50
CA ALA A 85 -5.09 1.58 -8.23
C ALA A 85 -3.93 2.08 -9.10
N ASN A 86 -4.25 2.84 -10.15
CA ASN A 86 -3.26 3.38 -11.09
C ASN A 86 -3.42 4.90 -11.27
N PRO A 87 -2.33 5.66 -11.46
CA PRO A 87 -0.93 5.20 -11.49
C PRO A 87 -0.34 4.92 -10.09
N THR A 88 0.81 4.26 -10.03
CA THR A 88 1.67 4.27 -8.84
C THR A 88 2.43 5.61 -8.75
N THR A 89 3.08 5.89 -7.62
CA THR A 89 3.90 7.10 -7.47
C THR A 89 5.15 6.86 -6.64
N THR A 90 6.04 7.85 -6.58
CA THR A 90 7.29 7.83 -5.83
C THR A 90 7.23 8.82 -4.65
N PHE A 91 8.35 8.94 -3.92
CA PHE A 91 8.49 9.87 -2.82
C PHE A 91 9.20 11.15 -3.23
N ARG A 92 8.88 12.26 -2.56
CA ARG A 92 9.62 13.52 -2.69
C ARG A 92 11.00 13.37 -2.02
N THR A 93 11.84 14.39 -2.17
CA THR A 93 13.19 14.45 -1.59
C THR A 93 13.34 15.65 -0.65
N GLY A 94 14.47 15.73 0.07
CA GLY A 94 14.77 16.84 0.97
C GLY A 94 13.75 16.96 2.11
N THR A 95 13.25 18.17 2.35
CA THR A 95 12.22 18.44 3.38
C THR A 95 10.87 17.78 3.08
N GLY A 96 10.69 17.24 1.87
CA GLY A 96 9.53 16.48 1.46
C GLY A 96 9.64 14.97 1.69
N ALA A 97 10.76 14.46 2.19
CA ALA A 97 10.93 13.02 2.42
C ALA A 97 9.83 12.47 3.36
N GLY A 98 9.38 11.25 3.09
CA GLY A 98 8.22 10.61 3.71
C GLY A 98 6.90 10.93 3.03
N PHE A 99 6.87 11.93 2.14
CA PHE A 99 5.68 12.33 1.40
C PHE A 99 5.72 11.90 -0.06
N LEU A 100 4.54 11.59 -0.60
CA LEU A 100 4.35 11.19 -1.98
C LEU A 100 4.53 12.36 -2.95
N ALA A 101 5.02 12.05 -4.15
CA ALA A 101 4.77 12.85 -5.33
C ALA A 101 3.28 12.72 -5.70
N GLY A 102 2.45 13.52 -5.03
CA GLY A 102 0.99 13.38 -5.05
C GLY A 102 0.40 13.37 -6.47
N THR A 103 -0.58 12.50 -6.68
CA THR A 103 -1.29 12.32 -7.95
C THR A 103 -2.74 11.95 -7.70
N THR A 104 -3.56 11.89 -8.75
CA THR A 104 -4.91 11.31 -8.67
C THR A 104 -4.88 9.89 -9.23
N VAL A 105 -5.43 8.94 -8.49
CA VAL A 105 -5.49 7.53 -8.90
C VAL A 105 -6.90 7.10 -9.23
N THR A 106 -7.00 6.18 -10.18
CA THR A 106 -8.23 5.50 -10.57
C THR A 106 -8.32 4.16 -9.85
N LEU A 107 -9.45 3.92 -9.20
CA LEU A 107 -9.70 2.78 -8.32
C LEU A 107 -10.30 1.61 -9.10
N GLN A 108 -9.48 0.61 -9.38
CA GLN A 108 -9.93 -0.61 -10.05
C GLN A 108 -10.94 -1.36 -9.16
N GLY A 109 -12.10 -1.72 -9.72
CA GLY A 109 -13.15 -2.42 -8.98
C GLY A 109 -13.97 -1.56 -8.02
N VAL A 110 -13.77 -0.23 -8.01
CA VAL A 110 -14.61 0.72 -7.24
C VAL A 110 -15.35 1.62 -8.22
N ALA A 111 -16.67 1.67 -8.11
CA ALA A 111 -17.50 2.52 -8.95
C ALA A 111 -17.26 4.00 -8.67
N LYS A 112 -17.42 4.84 -9.71
CA LYS A 112 -17.54 6.29 -9.53
C LYS A 112 -18.63 6.65 -8.54
N ASP A 113 -18.43 7.74 -7.81
CA ASP A 113 -19.39 8.28 -6.83
C ASP A 113 -19.81 7.27 -5.75
N ALA A 114 -19.04 6.18 -5.56
CA ALA A 114 -19.32 5.21 -4.51
C ALA A 114 -19.34 5.91 -3.14
N PRO A 115 -20.29 5.56 -2.25
CA PRO A 115 -20.44 6.22 -0.96
C PRO A 115 -19.18 6.08 -0.10
N SER A 116 -18.48 4.95 -0.21
CA SER A 116 -17.17 4.74 0.40
C SER A 116 -16.43 3.59 -0.28
N ALA A 117 -15.11 3.51 -0.03
CA ALA A 117 -14.30 2.34 -0.35
C ALA A 117 -13.23 2.12 0.73
N GLN A 118 -12.94 0.84 0.99
CA GLN A 118 -11.79 0.44 1.80
C GLN A 118 -10.52 0.60 0.97
N MET A 119 -9.46 1.06 1.63
CA MET A 119 -8.19 1.35 1.01
C MET A 119 -7.03 0.96 1.90
N GLN A 120 -5.90 0.65 1.28
CA GLN A 120 -4.64 0.41 1.96
C GLN A 120 -3.52 1.01 1.14
N MET A 121 -2.68 1.83 1.76
CA MET A 121 -1.48 2.33 1.11
C MET A 121 -0.36 1.32 1.31
N VAL A 122 0.35 1.02 0.23
CA VAL A 122 1.52 0.13 0.24
C VAL A 122 2.74 0.85 -0.33
N ALA A 123 3.92 0.51 0.17
CA ALA A 123 5.17 1.04 -0.32
C ALA A 123 6.27 -0.03 -0.34
N TRP A 124 7.20 0.07 -1.27
CA TRP A 124 8.29 -0.90 -1.44
C TRP A 124 9.55 -0.28 -2.08
N ASP A 125 10.70 -0.90 -1.83
CA ASP A 125 11.93 -0.73 -2.61
C ASP A 125 11.73 -1.35 -4.01
N ASN A 126 11.72 -0.50 -5.04
CA ASN A 126 11.40 -0.94 -6.41
C ASN A 126 12.59 -1.52 -7.18
N LYS A 127 13.77 -1.64 -6.54
CA LYS A 127 15.01 -2.12 -7.17
C LYS A 127 15.31 -1.42 -8.49
N GLY A 128 15.28 -0.08 -8.47
CA GLY A 128 15.56 0.75 -9.64
C GLY A 128 14.49 0.66 -10.73
N GLY A 129 13.24 0.36 -10.35
CA GLY A 129 12.11 0.24 -11.26
C GLY A 129 11.86 -1.16 -11.83
N THR A 130 12.59 -2.17 -11.35
CA THR A 130 12.38 -3.57 -11.78
C THR A 130 11.09 -4.17 -11.21
N ILE A 131 10.68 -3.72 -10.03
CA ILE A 131 9.44 -4.18 -9.36
C ILE A 131 8.39 -3.09 -9.48
N THR A 132 7.43 -3.29 -10.39
CA THR A 132 6.48 -2.24 -10.83
C THR A 132 5.09 -2.33 -10.20
N ASP A 133 4.76 -3.46 -9.57
CA ASP A 133 3.45 -3.69 -8.97
C ASP A 133 3.57 -4.34 -7.57
N TRP A 134 2.48 -4.20 -6.82
CA TRP A 134 2.39 -4.68 -5.46
C TRP A 134 2.42 -6.21 -5.36
N THR A 135 1.91 -6.93 -6.36
CA THR A 135 1.91 -8.40 -6.33
C THR A 135 3.34 -8.93 -6.34
N ALA A 136 4.17 -8.42 -7.25
CA ALA A 136 5.60 -8.74 -7.30
C ALA A 136 6.35 -8.24 -6.06
N ALA A 137 6.06 -7.01 -5.61
CA ALA A 137 6.69 -6.44 -4.42
C ALA A 137 6.39 -7.24 -3.15
N LYS A 138 5.14 -7.65 -2.96
CA LYS A 138 4.70 -8.45 -1.81
C LYS A 138 5.39 -9.80 -1.79
N ALA A 139 5.50 -10.47 -2.94
CA ALA A 139 6.21 -11.75 -3.03
C ALA A 139 7.70 -11.59 -2.69
N ALA A 140 8.37 -10.57 -3.24
CA ALA A 140 9.77 -10.29 -2.95
C ALA A 140 10.01 -9.88 -1.49
N TRP A 141 9.07 -9.15 -0.88
CA TRP A 141 9.13 -8.78 0.52
C TRP A 141 8.99 -9.99 1.45
N GLN A 142 8.03 -10.88 1.16
CA GLN A 142 7.84 -12.14 1.88
C GLN A 142 9.04 -13.09 1.75
N ALA A 143 9.78 -12.99 0.65
CA ALA A 143 11.03 -13.70 0.44
C ALA A 143 12.26 -13.02 1.09
N GLY A 144 12.09 -11.89 1.78
CA GLY A 144 13.18 -11.16 2.43
C GLY A 144 14.13 -10.43 1.46
N GLN A 145 13.71 -10.19 0.21
CA GLN A 145 14.57 -9.62 -0.83
C GLN A 145 14.53 -8.09 -0.88
N ILE A 146 13.40 -7.50 -0.48
CA ILE A 146 13.16 -6.05 -0.51
C ILE A 146 12.50 -5.59 0.78
N ALA A 147 12.69 -4.32 1.14
CA ALA A 147 11.86 -3.69 2.14
C ALA A 147 10.50 -3.32 1.54
N ALA A 148 9.42 -3.70 2.19
CA ALA A 148 8.08 -3.22 1.87
C ALA A 148 7.24 -3.10 3.14
N GLY A 149 6.04 -2.57 3.00
CA GLY A 149 5.13 -2.38 4.12
C GLY A 149 3.79 -1.84 3.64
N ALA A 150 2.83 -1.89 4.55
CA ALA A 150 1.47 -1.44 4.28
C ALA A 150 0.93 -0.64 5.47
N SER A 151 0.12 0.37 5.18
CA SER A 151 -0.68 1.05 6.19
C SER A 151 -1.73 0.09 6.76
N PRO A 152 -2.33 0.43 7.92
CA PRO A 152 -3.64 -0.11 8.28
C PRO A 152 -4.65 0.14 7.16
N ILE A 153 -5.65 -0.72 7.06
CA ILE A 153 -6.79 -0.50 6.16
C ILE A 153 -7.62 0.66 6.71
N PHE A 154 -8.02 1.58 5.84
CA PHE A 154 -8.85 2.73 6.17
C PHE A 154 -9.98 2.88 5.16
N THR A 155 -11.02 3.63 5.53
CA THR A 155 -12.20 3.85 4.68
C THR A 155 -12.25 5.31 4.25
N VAL A 156 -12.33 5.55 2.95
CA VAL A 156 -12.55 6.89 2.38
C VAL A 156 -13.99 6.98 1.91
N ALA A 157 -14.66 8.08 2.26
CA ALA A 157 -16.02 8.37 1.84
C ALA A 157 -16.06 9.25 0.58
N SER A 158 -17.21 9.25 -0.11
CA SER A 158 -17.49 10.11 -1.27
C SER A 158 -16.46 9.96 -2.39
N ILE A 159 -16.31 8.74 -2.91
CA ILE A 159 -15.34 8.43 -3.96
C ILE A 159 -15.60 9.32 -5.19
N GLY A 160 -14.52 9.80 -5.82
CA GLY A 160 -14.61 10.70 -6.95
C GLY A 160 -15.30 10.08 -8.17
N GLY A 161 -15.96 10.91 -8.95
CA GLY A 161 -16.80 10.47 -10.06
C GLY A 161 -17.39 11.63 -10.85
N ASP A 162 -18.65 11.49 -11.27
CA ASP A 162 -19.37 12.53 -12.01
C ASP A 162 -19.83 13.67 -11.08
N PHE A 163 -20.16 13.34 -9.82
CA PHE A 163 -20.74 14.27 -8.85
C PHE A 163 -19.74 14.64 -7.74
N ASN A 164 -18.91 13.68 -7.34
CA ASN A 164 -17.91 13.86 -6.30
C ASN A 164 -16.55 14.22 -6.91
N VAL A 165 -15.91 15.24 -6.37
CA VAL A 165 -14.49 15.50 -6.64
C VAL A 165 -13.66 14.42 -5.94
N PRO A 166 -12.54 13.94 -6.53
CA PRO A 166 -11.67 12.97 -5.88
C PRO A 166 -11.33 13.37 -4.42
N PRO A 167 -11.69 12.55 -3.41
CA PRO A 167 -11.43 12.88 -2.02
C PRO A 167 -9.96 12.65 -1.65
N TYR A 168 -9.55 13.17 -0.50
CA TYR A 168 -8.25 12.87 0.10
C TYR A 168 -8.31 11.56 0.91
N MET A 169 -7.15 10.97 1.21
CA MET A 169 -7.02 9.74 2.00
C MET A 169 -7.25 9.94 3.50
N THR A 170 -8.39 10.53 3.88
CA THR A 170 -8.76 10.71 5.28
C THR A 170 -8.78 9.36 6.00
N GLY A 171 -8.06 9.25 7.12
CA GLY A 171 -7.92 8.00 7.87
C GLY A 171 -6.64 7.21 7.58
N LEU A 172 -5.86 7.61 6.55
CA LEU A 172 -4.50 7.09 6.40
C LEU A 172 -3.68 7.41 7.66
N GLN A 173 -2.80 6.47 8.04
CA GLN A 173 -1.86 6.63 9.14
C GLN A 173 -0.42 6.44 8.65
N SER A 174 0.52 7.08 9.33
CA SER A 174 1.96 6.86 9.11
C SER A 174 2.34 5.41 9.34
N PHE A 175 3.30 4.89 8.56
CA PHE A 175 3.78 3.51 8.67
C PHE A 175 5.22 3.39 8.17
N ASN A 176 5.89 2.28 8.51
CA ASN A 176 7.21 1.96 7.95
C ASN A 176 7.15 0.85 6.89
N ILE A 177 8.16 0.82 6.04
CA ILE A 177 8.60 -0.37 5.33
C ILE A 177 9.83 -0.95 6.04
N TYR A 178 9.94 -2.27 6.03
CA TYR A 178 11.07 -2.98 6.64
C TYR A 178 11.41 -4.24 5.86
N LEU A 179 12.64 -4.72 6.01
CA LEU A 179 13.07 -5.99 5.44
C LEU A 179 12.68 -7.11 6.39
N ILE A 180 11.98 -8.14 5.89
CA ILE A 180 11.76 -9.36 6.66
C ILE A 180 13.09 -10.12 6.68
N PRO A 181 13.70 -10.37 7.86
CA PRO A 181 14.92 -11.17 7.94
C PRO A 181 14.65 -12.56 7.33
N GLU A 182 15.57 -13.04 6.50
CA GLU A 182 15.46 -14.39 5.96
C GLU A 182 15.31 -15.39 7.13
N PRO A 183 14.37 -16.34 7.06
CA PRO A 183 14.30 -17.40 8.06
C PRO A 183 15.66 -18.10 8.06
N SER A 184 16.37 -18.05 9.19
CA SER A 184 17.74 -18.54 9.30
C SER A 184 17.82 -20.01 8.88
N THR A 185 18.14 -20.27 7.61
CA THR A 185 18.21 -21.63 7.05
C THR A 185 19.28 -22.43 7.80
N PHE A 186 20.30 -21.76 8.33
CA PHE A 186 21.28 -22.33 9.25
C PHE A 186 20.68 -22.77 10.60
N ALA A 187 19.70 -22.06 11.15
CA ALA A 187 19.01 -22.50 12.36
C ALA A 187 18.16 -23.75 12.08
N LEU A 188 17.48 -23.80 10.93
CA LEU A 188 16.72 -24.98 10.52
C LEU A 188 17.63 -26.18 10.22
N ALA A 189 18.75 -25.98 9.51
CA ALA A 189 19.74 -27.01 9.25
C ALA A 189 20.40 -27.50 10.54
N GLY A 190 20.71 -26.58 11.48
CA GLY A 190 21.24 -26.91 12.80
C GLY A 190 20.25 -27.73 13.64
N LEU A 191 18.98 -27.35 13.67
CA LEU A 191 17.92 -28.11 14.35
C LEU A 191 17.68 -29.49 13.69
N GLY A 192 17.70 -29.55 12.36
CA GLY A 192 17.62 -30.81 11.61
C GLY A 192 18.78 -31.74 11.93
N ALA A 193 20.01 -31.22 11.93
CA ALA A 193 21.21 -31.97 12.31
C ALA A 193 21.16 -32.43 13.78
N ALA A 194 20.69 -31.58 14.69
CA ALA A 194 20.53 -31.93 16.10
C ALA A 194 19.48 -33.04 16.29
N ALA A 195 18.34 -32.95 15.62
CA ALA A 195 17.31 -33.99 15.64
C ALA A 195 17.85 -35.33 15.13
N LEU A 196 18.57 -35.33 13.99
CA LEU A 196 19.21 -36.53 13.45
C LEU A 196 20.22 -37.14 14.43
N MET A 197 21.02 -36.31 15.12
CA MET A 197 21.97 -36.81 16.13
C MET A 197 21.30 -37.37 17.39
N ILE A 198 20.16 -36.81 17.82
CA ILE A 198 19.38 -37.31 18.95
C ILE A 198 18.76 -38.67 18.62
N PHE A 199 18.16 -38.82 17.43
CA PHE A 199 17.57 -40.09 17.00
C PHE A 199 18.63 -41.16 16.69
N ARG A 200 19.85 -40.79 16.30
CA ARG A 200 20.97 -41.73 16.10
C ARG A 200 21.46 -42.39 17.41
N ARG A 201 21.14 -41.82 18.57
CA ARG A 201 21.52 -42.34 19.89
C ARG A 201 20.51 -43.31 20.50
N ARG A 202 19.35 -43.53 19.85
CA ARG A 202 18.40 -44.57 20.25
C ARG A 202 18.79 -45.90 19.59
N LYS A 203 19.73 -46.61 20.20
CA LYS A 203 19.94 -48.06 20.04
C LYS A 203 19.83 -48.69 21.42
#